data_AF-A0AA88KCJ6-F1
#
_entry.id   AF-A0AA88KCJ6-F1
#
_cell.length_a   1.000
_cell.length_b   1.000
_cell.length_c   1.000
_cell.angle_alpha   90.00
_cell.angle_beta   90.00
_cell.angle_gamma   90.00
#
_symmetry.space_group_name_H-M   'P 1'
#
loop_
_entity.id
_entity.type
_entity.pdbx_description
1 polymer ?
#
loop_
_entity_poly.entity_id
_entity_poly.type
_entity_poly.pdbx_seq_one_letter_code
_entity_poly.pdbx_strand_id
1 'polypeptide(L)'
;MKKQFNLVLQTIPDRHERLQDFHYTFSNMPEKPNDELFEQDPSQYIQALELLSNEKPGLFVNDMDGGKFHFVSHVHNDALSKMVTKFVQEELLKNRCKLDEIWLPLDFNLPKEQMVNIFMSKDALTNPNKLLILIQGSGGVRAGQWSRSLCYGVIVLNPNQNTYIPSQLNDHLQYKKEDFLSRNKSSLKKDIEKPIPHHESPSDHATYVWDHFIQKAAAKDMVIVAHSAGGWCTMELLKNRTRETLSKVRAVAFTDSWINLSLDPSHEQVREFIVENAVNWVESEKPCNDVLCLPKREQGATTCECRSAGHLKHEYTSECCREAVFEFLQTKLQHL
;
A
#
# COMPACT_ATOMS: atom_id res chain seq x y z
N MET A 1 25.88 -3.41 -4.07
CA MET A 1 26.13 -2.27 -4.99
C MET A 1 26.53 -2.71 -6.40
N LYS A 2 27.80 -2.76 -6.85
CA LYS A 2 28.14 -3.02 -8.29
C LYS A 2 27.43 -4.23 -8.95
N LYS A 3 27.26 -5.36 -8.24
CA LYS A 3 26.51 -6.54 -8.75
C LYS A 3 24.99 -6.33 -8.92
N GLN A 4 24.37 -5.43 -8.16
CA GLN A 4 22.95 -5.09 -8.32
C GLN A 4 22.75 -4.04 -9.44
N PHE A 5 23.74 -3.16 -9.65
CA PHE A 5 23.77 -2.24 -10.78
C PHE A 5 23.87 -3.00 -12.11
N ASN A 6 24.72 -4.02 -12.20
CA ASN A 6 24.80 -4.87 -13.39
C ASN A 6 23.51 -5.66 -13.66
N LEU A 7 22.71 -6.01 -12.64
CA LEU A 7 21.44 -6.73 -12.85
C LEU A 7 20.36 -5.85 -13.49
N VAL A 8 20.40 -4.53 -13.24
CA VAL A 8 19.54 -3.53 -13.90
C VAL A 8 19.99 -3.26 -15.35
N LEU A 9 21.28 -3.50 -15.66
CA LEU A 9 21.91 -3.23 -16.95
C LEU A 9 22.07 -4.49 -17.84
N GLN A 10 21.50 -5.64 -17.48
CA GLN A 10 21.73 -6.93 -18.18
C GLN A 10 20.51 -7.52 -18.91
N THR A 11 19.37 -6.85 -18.96
CA THR A 11 18.25 -7.25 -19.84
C THR A 11 17.98 -6.20 -20.92
N ILE A 12 18.29 -6.61 -22.17
CA ILE A 12 17.98 -5.99 -23.47
C ILE A 12 18.93 -4.88 -23.95
N PRO A 13 19.95 -5.25 -24.76
CA PRO A 13 20.51 -4.45 -25.85
C PRO A 13 19.79 -4.75 -27.19
N ASP A 14 19.92 -3.97 -28.28
CA ASP A 14 20.39 -2.60 -28.40
C ASP A 14 19.86 -2.00 -29.72
N ARG A 15 19.49 -0.72 -29.65
CA ARG A 15 18.66 -0.01 -30.62
C ARG A 15 17.48 -0.96 -31.06
N HIS A 16 16.64 -0.76 -32.07
CA HIS A 16 16.30 0.47 -32.74
C HIS A 16 16.18 1.69 -31.79
N GLU A 17 16.08 1.51 -30.44
CA GLU A 17 16.46 2.45 -29.33
C GLU A 17 17.26 1.75 -28.15
N ARG A 18 18.36 2.32 -27.59
CA ARG A 18 19.23 1.69 -26.56
C ARG A 18 18.90 2.13 -25.14
N LEU A 19 19.22 1.32 -24.13
CA LEU A 19 19.17 1.72 -22.72
C LEU A 19 20.11 2.90 -22.39
N GLN A 20 21.22 3.02 -23.11
CA GLN A 20 22.17 4.14 -23.07
C GLN A 20 21.74 5.37 -23.90
N ASP A 21 20.63 5.29 -24.65
CA ASP A 21 19.99 6.45 -25.28
C ASP A 21 18.91 7.07 -24.36
N PHE A 22 18.47 6.33 -23.33
CA PHE A 22 17.65 6.84 -22.23
C PHE A 22 18.58 7.25 -21.10
N HIS A 23 19.17 8.42 -21.31
CA HIS A 23 19.96 9.16 -20.35
C HIS A 23 19.13 9.47 -19.09
N TYR A 24 19.13 8.56 -18.11
CA TYR A 24 18.64 8.85 -16.77
C TYR A 24 19.59 8.26 -15.72
N THR A 25 20.44 9.10 -15.13
CA THR A 25 21.28 8.76 -13.99
C THR A 25 20.69 9.26 -12.68
N PHE A 26 20.97 8.49 -11.62
CA PHE A 26 20.97 9.02 -10.26
C PHE A 26 22.19 9.92 -10.11
N SER A 27 22.02 11.21 -10.41
CA SER A 27 23.09 12.22 -10.36
C SER A 27 23.46 12.56 -8.89
N ASN A 28 24.17 11.61 -8.27
CA ASN A 28 24.33 11.45 -6.82
C ASN A 28 23.00 11.19 -6.10
N MET A 29 23.05 10.32 -5.08
CA MET A 29 22.02 10.41 -4.04
C MET A 29 22.16 11.81 -3.42
N PRO A 30 21.08 12.60 -3.29
CA PRO A 30 21.15 13.90 -2.64
C PRO A 30 21.67 13.68 -1.22
N GLU A 31 22.40 14.65 -0.70
CA GLU A 31 22.88 14.58 0.68
C GLU A 31 21.69 14.26 1.58
N LYS A 32 21.78 13.12 2.26
CA LYS A 32 20.72 12.56 3.08
C LYS A 32 20.20 13.69 3.99
N PRO A 33 18.93 14.12 3.85
CA PRO A 33 18.41 15.20 4.68
C PRO A 33 18.59 14.82 6.15
N ASN A 34 18.76 15.82 7.02
CA ASN A 34 19.02 15.60 8.44
C ASN A 34 18.03 14.56 9.00
N ASP A 35 18.50 13.55 9.71
CA ASP A 35 17.64 12.53 10.31
C ASP A 35 16.62 13.14 11.28
N GLU A 36 16.95 14.27 11.91
CA GLU A 36 16.03 15.05 12.74
C GLU A 36 14.85 15.61 11.94
N LEU A 37 15.01 15.94 10.65
CA LEU A 37 13.91 16.38 9.78
C LEU A 37 12.88 15.27 9.58
N PHE A 38 13.33 14.01 9.49
CA PHE A 38 12.40 12.87 9.40
C PHE A 38 11.60 12.67 10.68
N GLU A 39 12.18 12.95 11.86
CA GLU A 39 11.49 12.83 13.14
C GLU A 39 10.53 14.02 13.40
N GLN A 40 10.78 15.19 12.80
CA GLN A 40 9.95 16.39 12.92
C GLN A 40 8.81 16.44 11.89
N ASP A 41 9.14 16.28 10.61
CA ASP A 41 8.18 16.24 9.51
C ASP A 41 8.65 15.21 8.45
N PRO A 42 8.16 13.96 8.54
CA PRO A 42 8.42 12.95 7.53
C PRO A 42 8.04 13.42 6.11
N SER A 43 6.90 14.10 5.95
CA SER A 43 6.35 14.50 4.66
C SER A 43 7.29 15.50 3.98
N GLN A 44 7.75 16.50 4.73
CA GLN A 44 8.80 17.42 4.29
C GLN A 44 10.14 16.71 4.06
N TYR A 45 10.52 15.71 4.86
CA TYR A 45 11.72 14.91 4.61
C TYR A 45 11.65 14.17 3.25
N ILE A 46 10.51 13.59 2.87
CA ILE A 46 10.35 12.94 1.55
C ILE A 46 10.36 13.96 0.42
N GLN A 47 9.78 15.15 0.61
CA GLN A 47 9.90 16.24 -0.36
C GLN A 47 11.36 16.71 -0.51
N ALA A 48 12.10 16.79 0.60
CA ALA A 48 13.52 17.16 0.65
C ALA A 48 14.47 16.07 0.10
N LEU A 49 14.01 14.83 -0.10
CA LEU A 49 14.72 13.86 -0.94
C LEU A 49 14.66 14.20 -2.44
N GLU A 50 13.84 15.18 -2.85
CA GLU A 50 13.63 15.61 -4.24
C GLU A 50 13.46 14.42 -5.21
N LEU A 51 12.76 13.36 -4.79
CA LEU A 51 12.65 12.09 -5.54
C LEU A 51 12.14 12.29 -6.98
N LEU A 52 11.13 13.15 -7.12
CA LEU A 52 10.61 13.68 -8.37
C LEU A 52 10.20 15.14 -8.10
N SER A 53 10.79 16.10 -8.81
CA SER A 53 10.54 17.54 -8.63
C SER A 53 9.94 18.18 -9.89
N ASN A 54 9.01 19.11 -9.69
CA ASN A 54 8.34 19.87 -10.75
C ASN A 54 9.12 21.11 -11.19
N GLU A 55 10.24 21.47 -10.56
CA GLU A 55 10.98 22.71 -10.85
C GLU A 55 12.48 22.49 -11.07
N LYS A 56 13.06 21.47 -10.44
CA LYS A 56 14.45 21.03 -10.63
C LYS A 56 14.47 19.57 -11.08
N PRO A 57 15.53 19.10 -11.76
CA PRO A 57 15.78 17.67 -11.87
C PRO A 57 15.97 17.08 -10.46
N GLY A 58 15.19 16.05 -10.15
CA GLY A 58 15.23 15.37 -8.85
C GLY A 58 16.29 14.26 -8.80
N LEU A 59 16.09 13.25 -7.95
CA LEU A 59 16.88 12.00 -8.01
C LEU A 59 16.85 11.31 -9.40
N PHE A 60 15.78 11.53 -10.16
CA PHE A 60 15.67 11.16 -11.57
C PHE A 60 15.93 12.39 -12.46
N VAL A 61 17.14 12.47 -13.00
CA VAL A 61 17.57 13.49 -13.96
C VAL A 61 17.60 12.89 -15.34
N ASN A 62 17.11 13.60 -16.36
CA ASN A 62 17.35 13.25 -17.75
C ASN A 62 18.75 13.75 -18.17
N ASP A 63 19.73 12.88 -18.39
CA ASP A 63 21.11 13.31 -18.71
C ASP A 63 21.28 13.86 -20.15
N MET A 64 20.21 13.89 -20.97
CA MET A 64 20.21 14.63 -22.25
C MET A 64 20.09 16.14 -22.06
N ASP A 65 19.24 16.58 -21.13
CA ASP A 65 18.85 17.99 -20.98
C ASP A 65 18.98 18.51 -19.53
N GLY A 66 19.43 17.68 -18.59
CA GLY A 66 19.40 17.98 -17.15
C GLY A 66 17.97 18.14 -16.62
N GLY A 67 16.99 17.57 -17.30
CA GLY A 67 15.57 17.83 -17.11
C GLY A 67 14.85 16.83 -16.19
N LYS A 68 13.53 17.01 -16.12
CA LYS A 68 12.63 16.24 -15.26
C LYS A 68 12.32 14.87 -15.84
N PHE A 69 11.74 14.00 -15.03
CA PHE A 69 11.12 12.77 -15.50
C PHE A 69 10.01 13.07 -16.51
N HIS A 70 10.05 12.41 -17.68
CA HIS A 70 9.02 12.50 -18.69
C HIS A 70 8.26 11.17 -18.80
N PHE A 71 6.93 11.21 -18.98
CA PHE A 71 6.16 10.01 -19.26
C PHE A 71 6.54 9.48 -20.65
N VAL A 72 7.38 8.44 -20.70
CA VAL A 72 7.79 7.78 -21.96
C VAL A 72 6.80 6.68 -22.35
N SER A 73 6.44 5.80 -21.40
CA SER A 73 5.49 4.70 -21.63
C SER A 73 4.98 4.08 -20.32
N HIS A 74 3.91 3.28 -20.39
CA HIS A 74 3.46 2.49 -19.24
C HIS A 74 4.53 1.51 -18.71
N VAL A 75 5.39 0.95 -19.58
CA VAL A 75 6.48 0.04 -19.14
C VAL A 75 7.53 0.79 -18.33
N HIS A 76 7.85 2.02 -18.72
CA HIS A 76 8.77 2.90 -17.99
C HIS A 76 8.21 3.30 -16.61
N ASN A 77 6.90 3.58 -16.53
CA ASN A 77 6.22 3.86 -15.27
C ASN A 77 6.10 2.62 -14.36
N ASP A 78 5.84 1.43 -14.91
CA ASP A 78 5.88 0.16 -14.17
C ASP A 78 7.29 -0.08 -13.58
N ALA A 79 8.35 0.17 -14.35
CA ALA A 79 9.73 0.03 -13.89
C ALA A 79 10.10 1.05 -12.80
N LEU A 80 9.73 2.33 -12.98
CA LEU A 80 9.88 3.37 -11.96
C LEU A 80 9.10 3.01 -10.69
N SER A 81 7.84 2.58 -10.81
CA SER A 81 6.99 2.20 -9.68
C SER A 81 7.57 1.02 -8.90
N LYS A 82 8.12 0.01 -9.59
CA LYS A 82 8.87 -1.10 -8.96
C LYS A 82 10.11 -0.60 -8.22
N MET A 83 10.88 0.32 -8.81
CA MET A 83 12.06 0.89 -8.17
C MET A 83 11.71 1.73 -6.93
N VAL A 84 10.74 2.64 -7.04
CA VAL A 84 10.25 3.46 -5.92
C VAL A 84 9.65 2.57 -4.83
N THR A 85 8.90 1.53 -5.18
CA THR A 85 8.41 0.53 -4.20
C THR A 85 9.56 -0.11 -3.44
N LYS A 86 10.64 -0.51 -4.13
CA LYS A 86 11.82 -1.09 -3.48
C LYS A 86 12.52 -0.08 -2.56
N PHE A 87 12.70 1.17 -3.00
CA PHE A 87 13.27 2.24 -2.17
C PHE A 87 12.44 2.48 -0.91
N VAL A 88 11.11 2.53 -1.01
CA VAL A 88 10.22 2.68 0.15
C VAL A 88 10.35 1.49 1.11
N GLN A 89 10.39 0.26 0.60
CA GLN A 89 10.52 -0.94 1.43
C GLN A 89 11.89 -1.04 2.11
N GLU A 90 12.99 -0.74 1.41
CA GLU A 90 14.35 -0.82 1.95
C GLU A 90 14.69 0.40 2.83
N GLU A 91 14.49 1.62 2.36
CA GLU A 91 14.91 2.82 3.09
C GLU A 91 13.88 3.30 4.13
N LEU A 92 12.58 3.35 3.78
CA LEU A 92 11.57 3.86 4.71
C LEU A 92 11.13 2.78 5.71
N LEU A 93 10.69 1.60 5.25
CA LEU A 93 10.13 0.59 6.15
C LEU A 93 11.21 -0.13 6.98
N LYS A 94 12.26 -0.66 6.34
CA LYS A 94 13.35 -1.34 7.05
C LYS A 94 14.35 -0.37 7.70
N ASN A 95 14.98 0.52 6.93
CA ASN A 95 16.09 1.32 7.46
C ASN A 95 15.63 2.44 8.41
N ARG A 96 14.53 3.14 8.12
CA ARG A 96 13.99 4.18 9.02
C ARG A 96 13.02 3.63 10.05
N CYS A 97 11.91 3.03 9.65
CA CYS A 97 10.86 2.56 10.57
C CYS A 97 11.24 1.28 11.35
N LYS A 98 12.37 0.62 11.02
CA LYS A 98 12.87 -0.58 11.69
C LYS A 98 11.86 -1.73 11.72
N LEU A 99 11.01 -1.81 10.69
CA LEU A 99 10.07 -2.90 10.52
C LEU A 99 10.79 -4.14 9.98
N ASP A 100 10.47 -5.29 10.56
CA ASP A 100 10.92 -6.59 10.07
C ASP A 100 10.06 -6.99 8.85
N GLU A 101 10.72 -7.44 7.79
CA GLU A 101 10.08 -7.94 6.57
C GLU A 101 9.90 -9.46 6.66
N ILE A 102 8.66 -9.92 6.60
CA ILE A 102 8.30 -11.34 6.66
C ILE A 102 7.78 -11.76 5.28
N TRP A 103 8.36 -12.83 4.74
CA TRP A 103 7.98 -13.42 3.46
C TRP A 103 7.01 -14.57 3.67
N LEU A 104 5.94 -14.60 2.85
CA LEU A 104 4.80 -15.52 2.95
C LEU A 104 4.58 -16.26 1.62
N PRO A 105 4.00 -17.49 1.64
CA PRO A 105 3.51 -18.22 2.81
C PRO A 105 4.64 -18.80 3.69
N LEU A 106 4.37 -19.00 4.99
CA LEU A 106 5.34 -19.48 5.98
C LEU A 106 5.67 -20.97 5.86
N ASP A 107 4.72 -21.74 5.34
CA ASP A 107 4.71 -23.19 5.30
C ASP A 107 5.28 -23.79 4.00
N PHE A 108 5.73 -22.94 3.08
CA PHE A 108 6.38 -23.35 1.84
C PHE A 108 7.81 -22.81 1.74
N ASN A 109 8.73 -23.68 1.33
CA ASN A 109 10.08 -23.27 0.94
C ASN A 109 10.09 -22.82 -0.54
N LEU A 110 9.49 -21.66 -0.83
CA LEU A 110 9.43 -21.09 -2.18
C LEU A 110 10.63 -20.17 -2.46
N PRO A 111 11.03 -20.03 -3.74
CA PRO A 111 11.84 -18.90 -4.18
C PRO A 111 11.13 -17.57 -3.90
N LYS A 112 11.86 -16.52 -3.51
CA LYS A 112 11.28 -15.23 -3.10
C LYS A 112 10.41 -14.58 -4.18
N GLU A 113 10.69 -14.84 -5.45
CA GLU A 113 9.86 -14.34 -6.56
C GLU A 113 8.46 -14.95 -6.60
N GLN A 114 8.20 -16.03 -5.85
CA GLN A 114 6.88 -16.68 -5.71
C GLN A 114 6.26 -16.41 -4.33
N MET A 115 6.73 -15.39 -3.63
CA MET A 115 6.33 -15.02 -2.26
C MET A 115 5.90 -13.56 -2.18
N VAL A 116 5.06 -13.24 -1.21
CA VAL A 116 4.63 -11.88 -0.89
C VAL A 116 5.19 -11.46 0.47
N ASN A 117 5.51 -10.18 0.65
CA ASN A 117 6.02 -9.66 1.93
C ASN A 117 4.97 -8.85 2.71
N ILE A 118 5.03 -8.99 4.04
CA ILE A 118 4.43 -8.05 4.99
C ILE A 118 5.55 -7.38 5.80
N PHE A 119 5.26 -6.23 6.39
CA PHE A 119 6.18 -5.52 7.29
C PHE A 119 5.54 -5.38 8.66
N MET A 120 6.28 -5.64 9.73
CA MET A 120 5.78 -5.44 11.09
C MET A 120 6.79 -4.80 12.03
N SER A 121 6.32 -4.07 13.03
CA SER A 121 7.18 -3.60 14.11
C SER A 121 7.64 -4.78 14.98
N LYS A 122 8.82 -4.67 15.60
CA LYS A 122 9.40 -5.75 16.42
C LYS A 122 8.51 -6.21 17.57
N ASP A 123 7.64 -5.32 18.04
CA ASP A 123 6.69 -5.54 19.12
C ASP A 123 5.27 -5.89 18.64
N ALA A 124 5.00 -5.95 17.32
CA ALA A 124 3.64 -6.04 16.77
C ALA A 124 2.80 -7.22 17.30
N LEU A 125 3.46 -8.34 17.65
CA LEU A 125 2.81 -9.52 18.21
C LEU A 125 2.85 -9.57 19.75
N THR A 126 3.78 -8.85 20.38
CA THR A 126 4.04 -8.92 21.83
C THR A 126 3.50 -7.73 22.60
N ASN A 127 3.25 -6.59 21.94
CA ASN A 127 2.69 -5.38 22.54
C ASN A 127 1.25 -5.68 23.00
N PRO A 128 0.96 -5.62 24.31
CA PRO A 128 -0.35 -5.95 24.85
C PRO A 128 -1.35 -4.80 24.73
N ASN A 129 -0.88 -3.59 24.42
CA ASN A 129 -1.71 -2.38 24.42
C ASN A 129 -2.58 -2.36 23.16
N LYS A 130 -1.99 -2.00 22.01
CA LYS A 130 -2.74 -1.65 20.80
C LYS A 130 -1.97 -2.05 19.53
N LEU A 131 -2.70 -2.44 18.49
CA LEU A 131 -2.14 -2.83 17.18
C LEU A 131 -2.81 -2.06 16.04
N LEU A 132 -1.99 -1.39 15.23
CA LEU A 132 -2.39 -0.71 13.99
C LEU A 132 -2.11 -1.60 12.78
N ILE A 133 -3.12 -1.79 11.94
CA ILE A 133 -3.06 -2.63 10.74
C ILE A 133 -3.26 -1.73 9.52
N LEU A 134 -2.26 -1.64 8.63
CA LEU A 134 -2.30 -0.85 7.41
C LEU A 134 -2.51 -1.76 6.18
N ILE A 135 -3.68 -1.66 5.55
CA ILE A 135 -4.09 -2.49 4.40
C ILE A 135 -4.07 -1.64 3.14
N GLN A 136 -3.08 -1.88 2.27
CA GLN A 136 -2.84 -1.07 1.06
C GLN A 136 -3.83 -1.37 -0.07
N GLY A 137 -4.01 -0.37 -0.94
CA GLY A 137 -4.74 -0.49 -2.20
C GLY A 137 -3.96 -1.19 -3.32
N SER A 138 -4.57 -1.28 -4.49
CA SER A 138 -3.98 -1.88 -5.70
C SER A 138 -3.05 -0.93 -6.48
N GLY A 139 -3.02 0.36 -6.11
CA GLY A 139 -2.20 1.39 -6.75
C GLY A 139 -0.73 1.38 -6.34
N GLY A 140 0.01 2.41 -6.76
CA GLY A 140 1.43 2.62 -6.44
C GLY A 140 1.71 3.12 -5.01
N VAL A 141 0.67 3.51 -4.26
CA VAL A 141 0.79 4.00 -2.87
C VAL A 141 1.32 2.89 -1.97
N ARG A 142 2.30 3.22 -1.12
CA ARG A 142 2.95 2.30 -0.18
C ARG A 142 2.89 2.90 1.22
N ALA A 143 2.91 2.06 2.25
CA ALA A 143 3.16 2.54 3.59
C ALA A 143 4.53 3.23 3.65
N GLY A 144 4.57 4.42 4.25
CA GLY A 144 5.80 5.20 4.42
C GLY A 144 5.71 6.20 5.57
N GLN A 145 4.51 6.72 5.88
CA GLN A 145 4.32 7.81 6.85
C GLN A 145 3.03 7.66 7.65
N TRP A 146 3.09 6.87 8.72
CA TRP A 146 2.00 6.74 9.70
C TRP A 146 2.66 6.78 11.09
N SER A 147 2.17 7.68 11.95
CA SER A 147 2.93 8.28 13.07
C SER A 147 3.51 7.28 14.09
N ARG A 148 4.72 7.59 14.59
CA ARG A 148 5.38 6.91 15.72
C ARG A 148 4.82 7.29 17.10
N SER A 149 3.97 8.32 17.22
CA SER A 149 3.63 8.93 18.52
C SER A 149 2.65 8.12 19.40
N LEU A 150 2.07 7.02 18.91
CA LEU A 150 0.88 6.42 19.51
C LEU A 150 1.07 5.02 20.16
N CYS A 151 2.31 4.57 20.36
CA CYS A 151 2.64 3.31 21.06
C CYS A 151 1.97 2.03 20.51
N TYR A 152 1.59 2.04 19.23
CA TYR A 152 1.06 0.88 18.51
C TYR A 152 2.17 -0.09 18.12
N GLY A 153 1.92 -1.38 18.27
CA GLY A 153 2.49 -2.35 17.33
C GLY A 153 1.93 -2.09 15.93
N VAL A 154 2.70 -2.30 14.86
CA VAL A 154 2.26 -2.01 13.48
C VAL A 154 2.42 -3.23 12.60
N ILE A 155 1.41 -3.55 11.78
CA ILE A 155 1.49 -4.52 10.68
C ILE A 155 1.04 -3.83 9.38
N VAL A 156 1.82 -4.00 8.33
CA VAL A 156 1.55 -3.48 6.98
C VAL A 156 1.48 -4.63 6.00
N LEU A 157 0.41 -4.68 5.23
CA LEU A 157 0.21 -5.66 4.16
C LEU A 157 -0.26 -4.98 2.87
N ASN A 158 0.14 -5.56 1.73
CA ASN A 158 -0.40 -5.22 0.43
C ASN A 158 -1.11 -6.45 -0.17
N PRO A 159 -2.42 -6.60 0.07
CA PRO A 159 -3.22 -7.70 -0.47
C PRO A 159 -3.15 -7.86 -2.00
N ASN A 160 -2.82 -6.81 -2.74
CA ASN A 160 -2.88 -6.80 -4.20
C ASN A 160 -1.55 -7.27 -4.85
N GLN A 161 -0.58 -7.72 -4.05
CA GLN A 161 0.65 -8.38 -4.52
C GLN A 161 0.51 -9.89 -4.38
N ASN A 162 -0.52 -10.44 -5.04
CA ASN A 162 -1.02 -11.81 -4.87
C ASN A 162 -0.65 -12.75 -6.05
N THR A 163 0.08 -12.23 -7.04
CA THR A 163 0.55 -12.97 -8.21
C THR A 163 2.05 -12.80 -8.45
N TYR A 164 2.66 -13.74 -9.17
CA TYR A 164 4.02 -13.66 -9.68
C TYR A 164 4.12 -14.11 -11.13
N ILE A 165 5.19 -13.71 -11.82
CA ILE A 165 5.49 -14.20 -13.17
C ILE A 165 6.64 -15.21 -13.07
N PRO A 166 6.46 -16.48 -13.49
CA PRO A 166 7.53 -17.48 -13.46
C PRO A 166 8.75 -17.02 -14.24
N SER A 167 9.95 -17.29 -13.71
CA SER A 167 11.21 -16.85 -14.31
C SER A 167 11.40 -17.35 -15.75
N GLN A 168 10.86 -18.52 -16.10
CA GLN A 168 10.89 -19.07 -17.47
C GLN A 168 9.95 -18.32 -18.44
N LEU A 169 8.88 -17.70 -17.93
CA LEU A 169 7.94 -16.88 -18.73
C LEU A 169 8.37 -15.41 -18.79
N ASN A 170 9.25 -14.97 -17.89
CA ASN A 170 9.82 -13.63 -17.90
C ASN A 170 10.61 -13.34 -19.19
N ASP A 171 11.28 -14.35 -19.77
CA ASP A 171 11.95 -14.24 -21.09
C ASP A 171 10.97 -14.12 -22.27
N HIS A 172 9.71 -14.54 -22.11
CA HIS A 172 8.67 -14.38 -23.13
C HIS A 172 8.01 -12.98 -23.11
N LEU A 173 8.31 -12.14 -22.11
CA LEU A 173 8.03 -10.70 -22.12
C LEU A 173 9.04 -9.90 -22.97
N GLN A 174 9.57 -10.50 -24.04
CA GLN A 174 10.21 -9.77 -25.12
C GLN A 174 9.15 -8.93 -25.85
N TYR A 175 8.90 -7.74 -25.32
CA TYR A 175 7.91 -6.78 -25.81
C TYR A 175 8.09 -6.52 -27.32
N LYS A 176 7.19 -7.07 -28.13
CA LYS A 176 7.14 -6.77 -29.56
C LYS A 176 6.64 -5.36 -29.79
N LYS A 177 7.10 -4.73 -30.87
CA LYS A 177 6.74 -3.35 -31.23
C LYS A 177 5.23 -3.19 -31.44
N GLU A 178 4.56 -4.23 -31.94
CA GLU A 178 3.09 -4.28 -32.06
C GLU A 178 2.36 -4.06 -30.72
N ASP A 179 2.83 -4.67 -29.63
CA ASP A 179 2.20 -4.51 -28.31
C ASP A 179 2.37 -3.09 -27.78
N PHE A 180 3.44 -2.37 -28.16
CA PHE A 180 3.69 -1.02 -27.67
C PHE A 180 2.57 -0.02 -28.03
N LEU A 181 1.85 -0.27 -29.14
CA LEU A 181 0.73 0.53 -29.64
C LEU A 181 -0.65 -0.03 -29.25
N SER A 182 -0.72 -1.23 -28.68
CA SER A 182 -1.98 -1.88 -28.29
C SER A 182 -2.52 -1.38 -26.95
N ARG A 183 -3.79 -0.97 -26.93
CA ARG A 183 -4.54 -0.65 -25.69
C ARG A 183 -4.99 -1.90 -24.91
N ASN A 184 -4.79 -3.11 -25.46
CA ASN A 184 -5.27 -4.38 -24.89
C ASN A 184 -4.17 -5.16 -24.13
N LYS A 185 -3.41 -4.50 -23.25
CA LYS A 185 -2.33 -5.14 -22.48
C LYS A 185 -2.78 -5.87 -21.20
N SER A 186 -3.99 -5.63 -20.71
CA SER A 186 -4.49 -6.18 -19.45
C SER A 186 -4.81 -7.68 -19.49
N SER A 187 -5.04 -8.24 -20.68
CA SER A 187 -5.21 -9.67 -20.89
C SER A 187 -3.88 -10.41 -20.81
N LEU A 188 -2.88 -10.01 -21.62
CA LEU A 188 -1.60 -10.72 -21.74
C LEU A 188 -0.82 -10.88 -20.44
N LYS A 189 -0.90 -9.91 -19.50
CA LYS A 189 -0.33 -10.08 -18.13
C LYS A 189 -1.09 -11.15 -17.32
N LYS A 190 -2.43 -11.12 -17.35
CA LYS A 190 -3.27 -12.09 -16.62
C LYS A 190 -3.06 -13.53 -17.10
N ASP A 191 -2.73 -13.72 -18.37
CA ASP A 191 -2.54 -15.05 -18.95
C ASP A 191 -1.20 -15.73 -18.53
N ILE A 192 -0.23 -14.96 -17.99
CA ILE A 192 1.09 -15.47 -17.56
C ILE A 192 1.37 -15.34 -16.05
N GLU A 193 0.62 -14.48 -15.36
CA GLU A 193 0.68 -14.34 -13.91
C GLU A 193 0.11 -15.59 -13.23
N LYS A 194 0.88 -16.16 -12.29
CA LYS A 194 0.45 -17.28 -11.44
C LYS A 194 0.12 -16.76 -10.04
N PRO A 195 -0.92 -17.28 -9.38
CA PRO A 195 -1.21 -16.94 -8.00
C PRO A 195 -0.10 -17.42 -7.07
N ILE A 196 0.13 -16.68 -5.99
CA ILE A 196 0.98 -17.12 -4.88
C ILE A 196 0.14 -18.07 -4.00
N PRO A 197 0.67 -19.25 -3.59
CA PRO A 197 -0.08 -20.19 -2.74
C PRO A 197 -0.57 -19.56 -1.43
N HIS A 198 -1.81 -19.84 -1.04
CA HIS A 198 -2.54 -19.26 0.10
C HIS A 198 -2.74 -17.73 0.04
N HIS A 199 -2.39 -17.14 -1.08
CA HIS A 199 -2.54 -15.74 -1.41
C HIS A 199 -3.12 -15.63 -2.83
N GLU A 200 -4.05 -16.52 -3.19
CA GLU A 200 -4.63 -16.59 -4.53
C GLU A 200 -5.46 -15.33 -4.85
N SER A 201 -6.16 -14.78 -3.85
CA SER A 201 -6.82 -13.47 -3.93
C SER A 201 -6.33 -12.49 -2.85
N PRO A 202 -6.59 -11.17 -3.02
CA PRO A 202 -6.33 -10.19 -1.98
C PRO A 202 -7.03 -10.48 -0.64
N SER A 203 -8.25 -11.02 -0.69
CA SER A 203 -8.98 -11.43 0.52
C SER A 203 -8.33 -12.63 1.22
N ASP A 204 -7.77 -13.58 0.47
CA ASP A 204 -7.03 -14.70 1.03
C ASP A 204 -5.74 -14.22 1.71
N HIS A 205 -5.01 -13.27 1.11
CA HIS A 205 -3.84 -12.67 1.74
C HIS A 205 -4.18 -11.96 3.06
N ALA A 206 -5.22 -11.12 3.09
CA ALA A 206 -5.65 -10.46 4.32
C ALA A 206 -6.07 -11.48 5.41
N THR A 207 -6.75 -12.55 5.01
CA THR A 207 -7.18 -13.64 5.91
C THR A 207 -6.00 -14.45 6.44
N TYR A 208 -5.04 -14.82 5.58
CA TYR A 208 -3.83 -15.54 5.97
C TYR A 208 -3.01 -14.74 6.98
N VAL A 209 -2.81 -13.44 6.73
CA VAL A 209 -2.07 -12.55 7.65
C VAL A 209 -2.81 -12.41 8.99
N TRP A 210 -4.15 -12.38 8.96
CA TRP A 210 -4.95 -12.39 10.19
C TRP A 210 -4.74 -13.66 11.00
N ASP A 211 -4.99 -14.83 10.42
CA ASP A 211 -4.93 -16.13 11.10
C ASP A 211 -3.51 -16.47 11.58
N HIS A 212 -2.49 -16.12 10.79
CA HIS A 212 -1.10 -16.47 11.11
C HIS A 212 -0.44 -15.51 12.10
N PHE A 213 -0.79 -14.21 12.10
CA PHE A 213 -0.12 -13.17 12.87
C PHE A 213 -1.08 -12.37 13.75
N ILE A 214 -2.02 -11.62 13.16
CA ILE A 214 -2.80 -10.58 13.88
C ILE A 214 -3.67 -11.20 14.98
N GLN A 215 -4.35 -12.32 14.69
CA GLN A 215 -5.18 -13.02 15.68
C GLN A 215 -4.38 -13.44 16.92
N LYS A 216 -3.10 -13.79 16.73
CA LYS A 216 -2.18 -14.26 17.79
C LYS A 216 -1.50 -13.12 18.56
N ALA A 217 -1.57 -11.88 18.09
CA ALA A 217 -1.00 -10.73 18.78
C ALA A 217 -1.60 -10.54 20.18
N ALA A 218 -0.76 -10.12 21.13
CA ALA A 218 -1.11 -9.89 22.53
C ALA A 218 -2.19 -8.81 22.69
N ALA A 219 -2.11 -7.74 21.88
CA ALA A 219 -3.07 -6.64 21.83
C ALA A 219 -4.52 -7.14 21.77
N LYS A 220 -5.38 -6.50 22.58
CA LYS A 220 -6.83 -6.73 22.57
C LYS A 220 -7.59 -5.68 21.80
N ASP A 221 -7.00 -4.49 21.62
CA ASP A 221 -7.63 -3.37 20.93
C ASP A 221 -6.84 -3.03 19.66
N MET A 222 -7.48 -3.23 18.52
CA MET A 222 -6.88 -3.13 17.20
C MET A 222 -7.60 -2.11 16.35
N VAL A 223 -6.86 -1.43 15.48
CA VAL A 223 -7.42 -0.48 14.51
C VAL A 223 -6.88 -0.75 13.13
N ILE A 224 -7.74 -0.60 12.13
CA ILE A 224 -7.40 -0.82 10.73
C ILE A 224 -7.44 0.53 10.01
N VAL A 225 -6.39 0.84 9.24
CA VAL A 225 -6.45 1.84 8.18
C VAL A 225 -6.39 1.08 6.86
N ALA A 226 -7.39 1.30 6.01
CA ALA A 226 -7.51 0.65 4.71
C ALA A 226 -7.59 1.71 3.61
N HIS A 227 -6.90 1.50 2.50
CA HIS A 227 -6.94 2.39 1.35
C HIS A 227 -7.47 1.68 0.11
N SER A 228 -8.34 2.33 -0.66
CA SER A 228 -8.76 1.85 -1.99
C SER A 228 -9.29 0.40 -1.94
N ALA A 229 -8.76 -0.50 -2.76
CA ALA A 229 -9.04 -1.94 -2.77
C ALA A 229 -8.75 -2.65 -1.42
N GLY A 230 -7.93 -2.07 -0.55
CA GLY A 230 -7.73 -2.55 0.82
C GLY A 230 -9.01 -2.52 1.65
N GLY A 231 -9.97 -1.64 1.32
CA GLY A 231 -11.28 -1.63 1.96
C GLY A 231 -12.11 -2.88 1.67
N TRP A 232 -12.06 -3.38 0.42
CA TRP A 232 -12.68 -4.65 0.06
C TRP A 232 -12.08 -5.81 0.86
N CYS A 233 -10.74 -5.89 0.90
CA CYS A 233 -10.02 -6.92 1.66
C CYS A 233 -10.39 -6.89 3.15
N THR A 234 -10.55 -5.69 3.71
CA THR A 234 -11.01 -5.48 5.09
C THR A 234 -12.42 -5.99 5.30
N MET A 235 -13.35 -5.67 4.38
CA MET A 235 -14.74 -6.14 4.48
C MET A 235 -14.86 -7.66 4.38
N GLU A 236 -14.11 -8.30 3.49
CA GLU A 236 -14.09 -9.76 3.37
C GLU A 236 -13.46 -10.42 4.61
N LEU A 237 -12.36 -9.86 5.14
CA LEU A 237 -11.78 -10.31 6.41
C LEU A 237 -12.80 -10.24 7.56
N LEU A 238 -13.48 -9.10 7.72
CA LEU A 238 -14.49 -8.92 8.77
C LEU A 238 -15.65 -9.91 8.63
N LYS A 239 -16.13 -10.20 7.41
CA LYS A 239 -17.16 -11.23 7.18
C LYS A 239 -16.64 -12.62 7.55
N ASN A 240 -15.50 -13.01 6.98
CA ASN A 240 -14.95 -14.37 7.07
C ASN A 240 -14.38 -14.71 8.46
N ARG A 241 -14.12 -13.71 9.31
CA ARG A 241 -13.60 -13.86 10.68
C ARG A 241 -14.39 -13.04 11.69
N THR A 242 -15.70 -12.88 11.47
CA THR A 242 -16.60 -11.99 12.24
C THR A 242 -16.37 -12.05 13.75
N ARG A 243 -16.36 -13.25 14.34
CA ARG A 243 -16.21 -13.42 15.79
C ARG A 243 -14.84 -12.96 16.28
N GLU A 244 -13.79 -13.36 15.58
CA GLU A 244 -12.40 -13.07 15.91
C GLU A 244 -12.11 -11.58 15.74
N THR A 245 -12.53 -10.99 14.62
CA THR A 245 -12.29 -9.58 14.31
C THR A 245 -13.08 -8.67 15.22
N LEU A 246 -14.39 -8.87 15.38
CA LEU A 246 -15.21 -8.00 16.25
C LEU A 246 -14.81 -8.09 17.74
N SER A 247 -14.18 -9.19 18.17
CA SER A 247 -13.62 -9.29 19.52
C SER A 247 -12.42 -8.36 19.77
N LYS A 248 -11.70 -7.95 18.71
CA LYS A 248 -10.41 -7.23 18.79
C LYS A 248 -10.38 -5.86 18.10
N VAL A 249 -11.05 -5.71 16.96
CA VAL A 249 -11.03 -4.48 16.15
C VAL A 249 -12.01 -3.46 16.75
N ARG A 250 -11.54 -2.22 16.95
CA ARG A 250 -12.30 -1.12 17.57
C ARG A 250 -12.71 -0.03 16.59
N ALA A 251 -11.96 0.14 15.51
CA ALA A 251 -12.32 1.04 14.43
C ALA A 251 -11.65 0.67 13.11
N VAL A 252 -12.28 1.10 12.01
CA VAL A 252 -11.75 1.02 10.65
C VAL A 252 -11.80 2.41 10.01
N ALA A 253 -10.63 2.97 9.71
CA ALA A 253 -10.52 4.18 8.92
C ALA A 253 -10.27 3.80 7.45
N PHE A 254 -11.26 4.05 6.60
CA PHE A 254 -11.12 3.87 5.15
C PHE A 254 -10.63 5.18 4.52
N THR A 255 -9.77 5.08 3.52
CA THR A 255 -9.31 6.21 2.71
C THR A 255 -9.60 5.91 1.25
N ASP A 256 -10.55 6.67 0.70
CA ASP A 256 -11.17 6.53 -0.62
C ASP A 256 -11.37 5.07 -1.06
N SER A 257 -11.98 4.29 -0.15
CA SER A 257 -12.06 2.83 -0.30
C SER A 257 -13.40 2.34 -0.81
N TRP A 258 -13.38 1.22 -1.52
CA TRP A 258 -14.59 0.49 -1.91
C TRP A 258 -15.05 -0.41 -0.77
N ILE A 259 -16.23 -0.15 -0.23
CA ILE A 259 -16.78 -0.83 0.95
C ILE A 259 -18.04 -1.59 0.52
N ASN A 260 -17.98 -2.93 0.50
CA ASN A 260 -19.10 -3.78 0.13
C ASN A 260 -19.83 -4.33 1.37
N LEU A 261 -20.88 -3.62 1.78
CA LEU A 261 -21.78 -4.00 2.87
C LEU A 261 -22.94 -4.84 2.34
N SER A 262 -22.75 -6.16 2.31
CA SER A 262 -23.77 -7.12 1.91
C SER A 262 -24.98 -7.06 2.85
N LEU A 263 -26.19 -7.13 2.27
CA LEU A 263 -27.46 -7.22 2.98
C LEU A 263 -27.76 -8.62 3.53
N ASP A 264 -26.90 -9.61 3.29
CA ASP A 264 -27.04 -10.97 3.82
C ASP A 264 -27.20 -10.95 5.35
N PRO A 265 -28.26 -11.55 5.93
CA PRO A 265 -28.48 -11.58 7.37
C PRO A 265 -27.27 -12.11 8.17
N SER A 266 -26.48 -13.03 7.62
CA SER A 266 -25.27 -13.57 8.27
C SER A 266 -24.17 -12.55 8.53
N HIS A 267 -24.24 -11.36 7.91
CA HIS A 267 -23.26 -10.27 8.06
C HIS A 267 -23.79 -9.07 8.85
N GLU A 268 -24.91 -9.22 9.58
CA GLU A 268 -25.54 -8.14 10.36
C GLU A 268 -24.59 -7.48 11.36
N GLN A 269 -23.90 -8.27 12.19
CA GLN A 269 -22.93 -7.75 13.17
C GLN A 269 -21.79 -6.94 12.52
N VAL A 270 -21.36 -7.34 11.30
CA VAL A 270 -20.34 -6.60 10.54
C VAL A 270 -20.90 -5.30 9.98
N ARG A 271 -22.16 -5.28 9.52
CA ARG A 271 -22.84 -4.05 9.08
C ARG A 271 -22.98 -3.05 10.24
N GLU A 272 -23.48 -3.49 11.38
CA GLU A 272 -23.64 -2.66 12.58
C GLU A 272 -22.30 -2.10 13.04
N PHE A 273 -21.27 -2.96 13.13
CA PHE A 273 -19.92 -2.54 13.47
C PHE A 273 -19.38 -1.46 12.51
N ILE A 274 -19.55 -1.61 11.20
CA ILE A 274 -19.07 -0.63 10.21
C ILE A 274 -19.88 0.68 10.23
N VAL A 275 -21.17 0.63 10.52
CA VAL A 275 -22.00 1.83 10.71
C VAL A 275 -21.53 2.66 11.90
N GLU A 276 -21.13 2.00 12.99
CA GLU A 276 -20.82 2.66 14.25
C GLU A 276 -19.33 2.97 14.43
N ASN A 277 -18.44 2.16 13.84
CA ASN A 277 -17.00 2.16 14.11
C ASN A 277 -16.13 2.32 12.86
N ALA A 278 -16.70 2.75 11.73
CA ALA A 278 -15.92 3.11 10.56
C ALA A 278 -16.30 4.47 9.96
N VAL A 279 -15.32 5.08 9.31
CA VAL A 279 -15.43 6.33 8.54
C VAL A 279 -14.60 6.16 7.26
N ASN A 280 -15.10 6.67 6.12
CA ASN A 280 -14.40 6.69 4.85
C ASN A 280 -14.08 8.13 4.43
N TRP A 281 -12.81 8.51 4.44
CA TRP A 281 -12.34 9.80 3.92
C TRP A 281 -12.15 9.68 2.41
N VAL A 282 -13.10 10.21 1.64
CA VAL A 282 -13.18 10.07 0.17
C VAL A 282 -12.73 11.33 -0.56
N GLU A 283 -12.48 11.21 -1.87
CA GLU A 283 -12.19 12.36 -2.74
C GLU A 283 -13.23 13.48 -2.61
N SER A 284 -12.78 14.72 -2.37
CA SER A 284 -13.66 15.89 -2.30
C SER A 284 -12.91 17.21 -2.33
N GLU A 285 -13.59 18.27 -2.77
CA GLU A 285 -13.12 19.67 -2.74
C GLU A 285 -13.36 20.36 -1.37
N LYS A 286 -14.19 19.76 -0.51
CA LYS A 286 -14.49 20.34 0.82
C LYS A 286 -13.26 20.27 1.73
N PRO A 287 -13.16 21.12 2.78
CA PRO A 287 -12.16 20.98 3.83
C PRO A 287 -12.06 19.55 4.37
N CYS A 288 -10.85 19.11 4.74
CA CYS A 288 -10.65 17.77 5.30
C CYS A 288 -11.51 17.58 6.56
N ASN A 289 -12.04 16.37 6.74
CA ASN A 289 -12.92 15.96 7.84
C ASN A 289 -14.38 16.51 7.76
N ASP A 290 -14.74 17.32 6.76
CA ASP A 290 -16.14 17.69 6.51
C ASP A 290 -17.01 16.45 6.26
N VAL A 291 -18.16 16.35 6.94
CA VAL A 291 -19.12 15.25 6.71
C VAL A 291 -19.76 15.40 5.32
N LEU A 292 -19.70 14.31 4.54
CA LEU A 292 -20.28 14.21 3.19
C LEU A 292 -21.52 13.32 3.18
N CYS A 293 -21.48 12.21 3.92
CA CYS A 293 -22.61 11.29 4.07
C CYS A 293 -22.64 10.76 5.50
N LEU A 294 -23.81 10.83 6.15
CA LEU A 294 -24.04 10.15 7.42
C LEU A 294 -24.28 8.65 7.21
N PRO A 295 -23.98 7.78 8.18
CA PRO A 295 -24.26 6.35 8.08
C PRO A 295 -25.74 6.09 7.80
N LYS A 296 -26.05 5.31 6.77
CA LYS A 296 -27.44 4.91 6.46
C LYS A 296 -27.76 3.54 7.05
N ARG A 297 -28.93 3.42 7.66
CA ARG A 297 -29.54 2.17 8.17
C ARG A 297 -30.85 1.83 7.42
N GLU A 298 -30.98 2.27 6.17
CA GLU A 298 -32.23 2.15 5.39
C GLU A 298 -32.26 0.86 4.54
N GLN A 299 -33.47 0.39 4.23
CA GLN A 299 -33.69 -0.86 3.48
C GLN A 299 -33.01 -0.80 2.10
N GLY A 300 -32.04 -1.68 1.88
CA GLY A 300 -31.33 -1.81 0.61
C GLY A 300 -29.90 -1.25 0.58
N ALA A 301 -29.49 -0.43 1.55
CA ALA A 301 -28.11 0.04 1.63
C ALA A 301 -27.70 0.42 3.07
N THR A 302 -26.66 -0.24 3.56
CA THR A 302 -25.93 0.19 4.75
C THR A 302 -24.61 0.79 4.32
N THR A 303 -24.24 1.94 4.88
CA THR A 303 -22.94 2.60 4.64
C THR A 303 -22.38 3.12 5.96
N CYS A 304 -21.05 3.17 6.08
CA CYS A 304 -20.40 3.96 7.13
C CYS A 304 -20.57 5.46 6.87
N GLU A 305 -20.06 6.29 7.78
CA GLU A 305 -19.94 7.73 7.55
C GLU A 305 -18.90 7.99 6.44
N CYS A 306 -19.16 8.95 5.56
CA CYS A 306 -18.19 9.44 4.59
C CYS A 306 -17.82 10.88 4.91
N ARG A 307 -16.51 11.17 4.92
CA ARG A 307 -15.95 12.51 5.14
C ARG A 307 -15.07 12.93 3.96
N SER A 308 -14.83 14.23 3.83
CA SER A 308 -13.87 14.77 2.87
C SER A 308 -12.45 14.42 3.29
N ALA A 309 -11.65 13.88 2.36
CA ALA A 309 -10.20 13.79 2.50
C ALA A 309 -9.47 15.12 2.24
N GLY A 310 -10.16 16.18 1.81
CA GLY A 310 -9.55 17.47 1.46
C GLY A 310 -8.78 17.47 0.13
N HIS A 311 -8.94 16.44 -0.71
CA HIS A 311 -8.27 16.35 -2.01
C HIS A 311 -9.10 15.60 -3.07
N LEU A 312 -8.98 16.03 -4.33
CA LEU A 312 -9.59 15.43 -5.54
C LEU A 312 -8.75 14.30 -6.19
N LYS A 313 -7.85 13.64 -5.45
CA LYS A 313 -6.97 12.62 -6.03
C LYS A 313 -6.84 11.44 -5.09
N HIS A 314 -7.30 10.30 -5.56
CA HIS A 314 -7.31 9.00 -4.91
C HIS A 314 -6.03 8.74 -4.12
N GLU A 315 -4.87 8.88 -4.77
CA GLU A 315 -3.56 8.55 -4.21
C GLU A 315 -3.11 9.49 -3.08
N TYR A 316 -3.70 10.67 -2.95
CA TYR A 316 -3.37 11.66 -1.91
C TYR A 316 -4.34 11.65 -0.73
N THR A 317 -5.52 11.03 -0.87
CA THR A 317 -6.55 10.97 0.18
C THR A 317 -5.98 10.50 1.52
N SER A 318 -5.17 9.43 1.52
CA SER A 318 -4.48 8.87 2.69
C SER A 318 -3.64 9.87 3.48
N GLU A 319 -2.83 10.69 2.80
CA GLU A 319 -1.97 11.68 3.48
C GLU A 319 -2.78 12.92 3.89
N CYS A 320 -3.67 13.41 3.03
CA CYS A 320 -4.48 14.60 3.32
C CYS A 320 -5.44 14.41 4.50
N CYS A 321 -5.94 13.19 4.74
CA CYS A 321 -6.79 12.89 5.90
C CYS A 321 -6.04 12.28 7.12
N ARG A 322 -4.72 12.14 7.06
CA ARG A 322 -3.91 11.41 8.05
C ARG A 322 -4.20 11.82 9.50
N GLU A 323 -4.28 13.10 9.78
CA GLU A 323 -4.52 13.63 11.13
C GLU A 323 -5.94 13.30 11.62
N ALA A 324 -6.97 13.59 10.81
CA ALA A 324 -8.36 13.27 11.09
C ALA A 324 -8.61 11.76 11.29
N VAL A 325 -7.91 10.91 10.53
CA VAL A 325 -7.90 9.45 10.71
C VAL A 325 -7.35 9.09 12.09
N PHE A 326 -6.19 9.63 12.49
CA PHE A 326 -5.61 9.31 13.80
C PHE A 326 -6.45 9.81 14.97
N GLU A 327 -7.04 11.00 14.88
CA GLU A 327 -7.98 11.53 15.88
C GLU A 327 -9.19 10.60 16.07
N PHE A 328 -9.80 10.14 14.98
CA PHE A 328 -10.92 9.20 15.00
C PHE A 328 -10.53 7.86 15.63
N LEU A 329 -9.41 7.27 15.20
CA LEU A 329 -8.94 6.00 15.76
C LEU A 329 -8.59 6.13 17.25
N GLN A 330 -7.96 7.22 17.65
CA GLN A 330 -7.63 7.49 19.06
C GLN A 330 -8.89 7.63 19.91
N THR A 331 -9.90 8.36 19.43
CA THR A 331 -11.21 8.50 20.07
C THR A 331 -11.86 7.12 20.30
N LYS A 332 -11.87 6.26 19.28
CA LYS A 332 -12.40 4.89 19.35
C LYS A 332 -11.61 3.95 20.27
N LEU A 333 -10.37 4.30 20.59
CA LEU A 333 -9.48 3.58 21.50
C LEU A 333 -9.37 4.22 22.91
N GLN A 334 -10.21 5.22 23.20
CA GLN A 334 -10.35 5.87 24.52
C GLN A 334 -11.74 5.68 25.14
N HIS A 335 -12.74 5.26 24.37
CA HIS A 335 -14.12 5.02 24.82
C HIS A 335 -14.41 3.54 25.15
N LEU A 336 -13.41 2.84 25.71
CA LEU A 336 -13.44 1.45 26.14
C LEU A 336 -12.84 1.33 27.55
#